data_AF-A0A7R9Y681-F1
#
_entry.id   AF-A0A7R9Y681-F1
#
_cell.length_a   1.000
_cell.length_b   1.000
_cell.length_c   1.000
_cell.angle_alpha   90.00
_cell.angle_beta   90.00
_cell.angle_gamma   90.00
#
_symmetry.space_group_name_H-M   'P 1'
#
loop_
_entity.id
_entity.type
_entity.pdbx_description
1 polymer ?
#
loop_
_entity_poly.entity_id
_entity_poly.type
_entity_poly.pdbx_seq_one_letter_code
_entity_poly.pdbx_strand_id
1 'polypeptide(L)'
;ALRMQPAAAMKRVATLLRGARCAALVLDDAAATRVLTEVLEGTLDALIRGAPDAEYSSYAQTLEALRAAAHGARSHAEAMAGDGSAAAAAARVETVMALDVAYYDLYYHSTAADGALRRFAEAAGEELVDAPAAHFCAMERRLYAEGGAELRAALRGFFKQEAGAARFAHWGFDAVALEAAQTGAGASVRGELERPPWSAPSNALLDVQRAKLSETVALFFASGLGRGGEMDKTADVLDTLLRDGKGGKVQGKGKRGARRKAREAASRRAFPLLERWRDSCRDWPARLYAFATPTAAALNALADFGSKRLVADVGAGTGYWAALLRKAGVEVDATDCAPPDRANKHAGAGAHVSGRNEYHGASRCHAKVLPVAAEEAGKRAGEAGATLLLCYAPPDSDMGEVALASYVAAGGQHLAHVGEACGLTGTPALAAKLREGFVLERTVQLPQWGNTANALTLWRRRREG
;
A
#
# COMPACT_ATOMS: atom_id res chain seq x y z
N ALA A 1 -39.32 -7.29 7.76
CA ALA A 1 -38.35 -7.61 6.69
C ALA A 1 -37.26 -6.52 6.66
N LEU A 2 -36.24 -6.58 7.50
CA LEU A 2 -35.56 -7.78 7.92
C LEU A 2 -34.78 -7.55 9.22
N ARG A 3 -34.93 -8.47 10.18
CA ARG A 3 -33.80 -8.90 11.01
C ARG A 3 -32.80 -9.61 10.08
N MET A 4 -32.18 -8.89 9.15
CA MET A 4 -31.05 -9.47 8.41
C MET A 4 -30.02 -9.78 9.47
N GLN A 5 -29.49 -11.00 9.46
CA GLN A 5 -28.33 -11.29 10.27
C GLN A 5 -27.22 -10.31 9.86
N PRO A 6 -26.53 -9.66 10.82
CA PRO A 6 -25.52 -8.64 10.52
C PRO A 6 -24.50 -9.07 9.45
N ALA A 7 -24.11 -10.35 9.43
CA ALA A 7 -23.23 -10.92 8.42
C ALA A 7 -23.80 -10.82 6.99
N ALA A 8 -25.07 -11.19 6.77
CA ALA A 8 -25.73 -11.10 5.47
C ALA A 8 -25.86 -9.65 4.99
N ALA A 9 -26.10 -8.72 5.92
CA ALA A 9 -26.16 -7.29 5.62
C ALA A 9 -24.79 -6.76 5.15
N MET A 10 -23.71 -7.14 5.84
CA MET A 10 -22.35 -6.75 5.47
C MET A 10 -21.91 -7.34 4.13
N LYS A 11 -22.31 -8.58 3.81
CA LYS A 11 -22.08 -9.16 2.48
C LYS A 11 -22.78 -8.38 1.37
N ARG A 12 -23.99 -7.88 1.63
CA ARG A 12 -24.69 -6.99 0.70
C ARG A 12 -23.96 -5.66 0.52
N VAL A 13 -23.46 -5.06 1.60
CA VAL A 13 -22.61 -3.85 1.55
C VAL A 13 -21.34 -4.11 0.71
N ALA A 14 -20.64 -5.22 0.94
CA ALA A 14 -19.46 -5.60 0.16
C ALA A 14 -19.77 -5.80 -1.34
N THR A 15 -20.94 -6.37 -1.66
CA THR A 15 -21.40 -6.57 -3.03
C THR A 15 -21.70 -5.24 -3.72
N LEU A 16 -22.39 -4.32 -3.04
CA LEU A 16 -22.69 -2.98 -3.55
C LEU A 16 -21.41 -2.16 -3.76
N LEU A 17 -20.47 -2.20 -2.81
CA LEU A 17 -19.15 -1.57 -2.94
C LEU A 17 -18.41 -2.08 -4.18
N ARG A 18 -18.32 -3.40 -4.35
CA ARG A 18 -17.68 -4.02 -5.53
C ARG A 18 -18.37 -3.61 -6.83
N GLY A 19 -19.70 -3.58 -6.84
CA GLY A 19 -20.50 -3.17 -7.99
C GLY A 19 -20.25 -1.71 -8.37
N ALA A 20 -20.37 -0.78 -7.41
CA ALA A 20 -20.14 0.65 -7.60
C ALA A 20 -18.71 0.90 -8.12
N ARG A 21 -17.73 0.21 -7.54
CA ARG A 21 -16.33 0.31 -7.96
C ARG A 21 -16.12 -0.21 -9.37
N CYS A 22 -16.75 -1.33 -9.74
CA CYS A 22 -16.68 -1.88 -11.09
C CYS A 22 -17.33 -0.92 -12.11
N ALA A 23 -18.48 -0.34 -11.77
CA ALA A 23 -19.14 0.66 -12.62
C ALA A 23 -18.23 1.88 -12.84
N ALA A 24 -17.63 2.41 -11.78
CA ALA A 24 -16.77 3.59 -11.85
C ALA A 24 -15.44 3.31 -12.57
N LEU A 25 -14.77 2.21 -12.22
CA LEU A 25 -13.41 1.93 -12.71
C LEU A 25 -13.39 1.18 -14.05
N VAL A 26 -14.18 0.12 -14.18
CA VAL A 26 -14.08 -0.82 -15.31
C VAL A 26 -14.99 -0.40 -16.45
N LEU A 27 -16.25 -0.09 -16.14
CA LEU A 27 -17.28 0.21 -17.14
C LEU A 27 -17.33 1.68 -17.54
N ASP A 28 -16.75 2.57 -16.72
CA ASP A 28 -16.84 4.03 -16.89
C ASP A 28 -18.29 4.53 -16.97
N ASP A 29 -19.18 3.92 -16.17
CA ASP A 29 -20.61 4.19 -16.19
C ASP A 29 -20.99 5.08 -14.99
N ALA A 30 -21.05 6.39 -15.22
CA ALA A 30 -21.41 7.37 -14.21
C ALA A 30 -22.84 7.16 -13.66
N ALA A 31 -23.79 6.75 -14.51
CA ALA A 31 -25.17 6.55 -14.11
C ALA A 31 -25.31 5.34 -13.18
N ALA A 32 -24.71 4.20 -13.56
CA ALA A 32 -24.68 3.01 -12.72
C ALA A 32 -23.90 3.25 -11.42
N THR A 33 -22.77 3.97 -11.50
CA THR A 33 -21.98 4.35 -10.31
C THR A 33 -22.83 5.13 -9.32
N ARG A 34 -23.51 6.19 -9.77
CA ARG A 34 -24.40 7.01 -8.91
C ARG A 34 -25.48 6.17 -8.25
N VAL A 35 -26.21 5.38 -9.02
CA VAL A 35 -27.29 4.52 -8.50
C VAL A 35 -26.76 3.54 -7.45
N LEU A 36 -25.62 2.89 -7.72
CA LEU A 36 -25.04 1.92 -6.79
C LEU A 36 -24.52 2.59 -5.51
N THR A 37 -23.92 3.77 -5.60
CA THR A 37 -23.50 4.54 -4.41
C THR A 37 -24.68 5.04 -3.57
N GLU A 38 -25.80 5.43 -4.20
CA GLU A 38 -27.03 5.81 -3.51
C GLU A 38 -27.66 4.61 -2.78
N VAL A 39 -27.73 3.45 -3.43
CA VAL A 39 -28.23 2.22 -2.81
C VAL A 39 -27.33 1.76 -1.66
N LEU A 40 -26.01 1.92 -1.81
CA LEU A 40 -25.03 1.63 -0.75
C LEU A 40 -25.24 2.54 0.47
N GLU A 41 -25.30 3.85 0.28
CA GLU A 41 -25.54 4.83 1.34
C GLU A 41 -26.88 4.55 2.05
N GLY A 42 -27.97 4.37 1.30
CA GLY A 42 -29.27 4.03 1.87
C GLY A 42 -29.30 2.70 2.62
N THR A 43 -28.49 1.72 2.21
CA THR A 43 -28.31 0.46 2.93
C THR A 43 -27.60 0.68 4.26
N LEU A 44 -26.53 1.49 4.29
CA LEU A 44 -25.80 1.82 5.51
C LEU A 44 -26.65 2.63 6.49
N ASP A 45 -27.40 3.61 6.01
CA ASP A 45 -28.40 4.37 6.76
C ASP A 45 -29.42 3.48 7.46
N ALA A 46 -29.95 2.48 6.75
CA ALA A 46 -30.91 1.53 7.30
C ALA A 46 -30.28 0.66 8.39
N LEU A 47 -29.00 0.27 8.24
CA LEU A 47 -28.28 -0.52 9.23
C LEU A 47 -27.95 0.29 10.49
N ILE A 48 -27.60 1.57 10.34
CA ILE A 48 -27.34 2.48 11.47
C ILE A 48 -28.62 2.67 12.28
N ARG A 49 -29.76 2.96 11.63
CA ARG A 49 -31.06 3.08 12.33
C ARG A 49 -31.52 1.79 13.02
N GLY A 50 -31.09 0.64 12.51
CA GLY A 50 -31.42 -0.68 13.06
C GLY A 50 -30.39 -1.20 14.07
N ALA A 51 -29.28 -0.50 14.30
CA ALA A 51 -28.25 -0.93 15.23
C ALA A 51 -28.74 -0.71 16.67
N PRO A 52 -28.65 -1.71 17.57
CA PRO A 52 -29.09 -1.55 18.95
C PRO A 52 -28.21 -0.54 19.70
N ASP A 53 -28.84 0.28 20.55
CA ASP A 53 -28.17 1.28 21.37
C ASP A 53 -27.21 0.63 22.40
N ALA A 54 -26.00 1.20 22.49
CA ALA A 54 -24.94 0.96 23.49
C ALA A 54 -24.10 -0.35 23.45
N GLU A 55 -24.62 -1.52 23.05
CA GLU A 55 -23.85 -2.78 23.19
C GLU A 55 -22.74 -2.98 22.13
N TYR A 56 -22.72 -2.19 21.05
CA TYR A 56 -21.72 -2.28 19.97
C TYR A 56 -21.20 -0.92 19.51
N SER A 57 -20.61 -0.13 20.41
CA SER A 57 -20.03 1.18 20.06
C SER A 57 -19.08 1.12 18.85
N SER A 58 -18.29 0.05 18.72
CA SER A 58 -17.38 -0.14 17.57
C SER A 58 -18.10 -0.50 16.26
N TYR A 59 -19.23 -1.22 16.30
CA TYR A 59 -20.01 -1.53 15.10
C TYR A 59 -20.67 -0.27 14.53
N ALA A 60 -21.31 0.54 15.38
CA ALA A 60 -21.92 1.80 14.97
C ALA A 60 -20.89 2.76 14.39
N GLN A 61 -19.71 2.87 15.03
CA GLN A 61 -18.58 3.65 14.50
C GLN A 61 -18.12 3.15 13.13
N THR A 62 -18.00 1.83 12.93
CA THR A 62 -17.67 1.26 11.62
C THR A 62 -18.74 1.59 10.58
N LEU A 63 -20.03 1.48 10.91
CA LEU A 63 -21.10 1.81 9.96
C LEU A 63 -21.08 3.29 9.57
N GLU A 64 -20.84 4.20 10.52
CA GLU A 64 -20.73 5.63 10.22
C GLU A 64 -19.51 5.97 9.36
N ALA A 65 -18.37 5.32 9.61
CA ALA A 65 -17.18 5.47 8.75
C ALA A 65 -17.46 5.00 7.31
N LEU A 66 -18.08 3.83 7.16
CA LEU A 66 -18.49 3.30 5.86
C LEU A 66 -19.49 4.22 5.15
N ARG A 67 -20.44 4.77 5.90
CA ARG A 67 -21.44 5.71 5.39
C ARG A 67 -20.80 7.00 4.91
N ALA A 68 -19.88 7.58 5.69
CA ALA A 68 -19.16 8.79 5.30
C ALA A 68 -18.37 8.59 4.00
N ALA A 69 -17.68 7.45 3.85
CA ALA A 69 -16.98 7.11 2.62
C ALA A 69 -17.94 6.89 1.43
N ALA A 70 -19.07 6.20 1.64
CA ALA A 70 -20.10 6.01 0.61
C ALA A 70 -20.74 7.34 0.16
N HIS A 71 -21.01 8.25 1.11
CA HIS A 71 -21.52 9.58 0.83
C HIS A 71 -20.54 10.43 0.00
N GLY A 72 -19.25 10.38 0.34
CA GLY A 72 -18.19 11.00 -0.46
C GLY A 72 -18.16 10.43 -1.88
N ALA A 73 -18.18 9.10 -2.03
CA ALA A 73 -18.20 8.45 -3.34
C ALA A 73 -19.41 8.88 -4.18
N ARG A 74 -20.61 8.95 -3.59
CA ARG A 74 -21.81 9.44 -4.28
C ARG A 74 -21.66 10.89 -4.74
N SER A 75 -21.17 11.76 -3.86
CA SER A 75 -20.99 13.19 -4.17
C SER A 75 -20.04 13.38 -5.36
N HIS A 76 -18.96 12.61 -5.43
CA HIS A 76 -18.06 12.62 -6.58
C HIS A 76 -18.70 11.97 -7.83
N ALA A 77 -19.49 10.90 -7.67
CA ALA A 77 -20.18 10.25 -8.78
C ALA A 77 -21.20 11.17 -9.48
N GLU A 78 -21.85 12.08 -8.74
CA GLU A 78 -22.73 13.10 -9.32
C GLU A 78 -21.96 14.06 -10.25
N ALA A 79 -20.68 14.33 -9.96
CA ALA A 79 -19.81 15.14 -10.80
C ALA A 79 -19.18 14.37 -11.98
N MET A 80 -19.32 13.04 -12.05
CA MET A 80 -18.82 12.23 -13.17
C MET A 80 -19.66 12.38 -14.46
N ALA A 81 -20.92 12.82 -14.36
CA ALA A 81 -21.86 12.87 -15.48
C ALA A 81 -21.55 13.96 -16.55
N GLY A 82 -20.33 14.50 -16.55
CA GLY A 82 -19.86 15.50 -17.50
C GLY A 82 -19.54 14.95 -18.90
N ASP A 83 -19.30 15.88 -19.82
CA ASP A 83 -19.00 15.72 -21.26
C ASP A 83 -17.65 15.03 -21.60
N GLY A 84 -17.11 14.21 -20.70
CA GLY A 84 -15.75 13.67 -20.83
C GLY A 84 -14.64 14.68 -20.50
N SER A 85 -14.98 15.80 -19.86
CA SER A 85 -14.00 16.78 -19.37
C SER A 85 -13.08 16.22 -18.29
N ALA A 86 -11.95 16.90 -18.08
CA ALA A 86 -10.99 16.59 -17.03
C ALA A 86 -11.59 16.63 -15.63
N ALA A 87 -12.61 17.46 -15.40
CA ALA A 87 -13.36 17.51 -14.16
C ALA A 87 -14.11 16.19 -13.91
N ALA A 88 -14.77 15.63 -14.93
CA ALA A 88 -15.44 14.33 -14.84
C ALA A 88 -14.44 13.19 -14.59
N ALA A 89 -13.29 13.20 -15.27
CA ALA A 89 -12.22 12.24 -15.05
C ALA A 89 -11.63 12.36 -13.62
N ALA A 90 -11.46 13.57 -13.11
CA ALA A 90 -11.00 13.81 -11.74
C ALA A 90 -12.02 13.29 -10.71
N ALA A 91 -13.31 13.58 -10.91
CA ALA A 91 -14.40 13.09 -10.07
C ALA A 91 -14.46 11.55 -10.05
N ARG A 92 -14.16 10.89 -11.18
CA ARG A 92 -14.04 9.43 -11.25
C ARG A 92 -12.91 8.89 -10.36
N VAL A 93 -11.73 9.52 -10.40
CA VAL A 93 -10.60 9.15 -9.51
C VAL A 93 -11.01 9.28 -8.05
N GLU A 94 -11.63 10.40 -7.67
CA GLU A 94 -12.09 10.65 -6.31
C GLU A 94 -13.14 9.63 -5.85
N THR A 95 -14.07 9.28 -6.73
CA THR A 95 -15.08 8.25 -6.49
C THR A 95 -14.42 6.89 -6.19
N VAL A 96 -13.46 6.46 -7.01
CA VAL A 96 -12.75 5.20 -6.80
C VAL A 96 -11.95 5.22 -5.49
N MET A 97 -11.27 6.33 -5.15
CA MET A 97 -10.56 6.47 -3.89
C MET A 97 -11.50 6.35 -2.68
N ALA A 98 -12.66 7.00 -2.72
CA ALA A 98 -13.64 6.91 -1.63
C ALA A 98 -14.20 5.49 -1.46
N LEU A 99 -14.46 4.79 -2.57
CA LEU A 99 -14.88 3.38 -2.55
C LEU A 99 -13.78 2.45 -2.02
N ASP A 100 -12.52 2.73 -2.33
CA ASP A 100 -11.37 1.98 -1.78
C ASP A 100 -11.27 2.16 -0.27
N VAL A 101 -11.45 3.38 0.24
CA VAL A 101 -11.50 3.65 1.70
C VAL A 101 -12.60 2.83 2.35
N ALA A 102 -13.83 2.88 1.82
CA ALA A 102 -14.95 2.10 2.35
C ALA A 102 -14.67 0.58 2.31
N TYR A 103 -14.08 0.08 1.23
CA TYR A 103 -13.67 -1.32 1.12
C TYR A 103 -12.65 -1.71 2.19
N TYR A 104 -11.59 -0.92 2.35
CA TYR A 104 -10.54 -1.22 3.32
C TYR A 104 -11.02 -1.09 4.76
N ASP A 105 -11.88 -0.11 5.08
CA ASP A 105 -12.51 -0.01 6.39
C ASP A 105 -13.34 -1.25 6.70
N LEU A 106 -14.16 -1.71 5.74
CA LEU A 106 -14.95 -2.93 5.89
C LEU A 106 -14.04 -4.14 6.14
N TYR A 107 -12.98 -4.29 5.34
CA TYR A 107 -12.01 -5.38 5.49
C TYR A 107 -11.27 -5.33 6.83
N TYR A 108 -10.73 -4.15 7.19
CA TYR A 108 -10.03 -3.93 8.44
C TYR A 108 -10.92 -4.29 9.63
N HIS A 109 -12.14 -3.77 9.69
CA HIS A 109 -13.04 -4.07 10.81
C HIS A 109 -13.56 -5.51 10.82
N SER A 110 -13.63 -6.19 9.66
CA SER A 110 -13.97 -7.61 9.57
C SER A 110 -12.84 -8.54 10.04
N THR A 111 -11.60 -8.05 10.10
CA THR A 111 -10.41 -8.86 10.45
C THR A 111 -9.69 -8.39 11.72
N ALA A 112 -9.95 -7.17 12.17
CA ALA A 112 -9.35 -6.58 13.37
C ALA A 112 -9.63 -7.42 14.61
N ALA A 113 -8.65 -7.48 15.52
CA ALA A 113 -8.69 -8.36 16.69
C ALA A 113 -9.92 -8.15 17.60
N ASP A 114 -10.39 -6.90 17.72
CA ASP A 114 -11.50 -6.48 18.57
C ASP A 114 -12.77 -6.05 17.79
N GLY A 115 -12.76 -6.23 16.46
CA GLY A 115 -13.81 -5.78 15.56
C GLY A 115 -15.15 -6.49 15.78
N ALA A 116 -16.24 -5.72 15.86
CA ALA A 116 -17.59 -6.30 15.91
C ALA A 116 -17.93 -7.11 14.64
N LEU A 117 -17.50 -6.62 13.48
CA LEU A 117 -17.70 -7.32 12.21
C LEU A 117 -16.97 -8.67 12.17
N ARG A 118 -15.79 -8.76 12.78
CA ARG A 118 -15.09 -10.04 12.91
C ARG A 118 -15.92 -11.07 13.67
N ARG A 119 -16.54 -10.67 14.78
CA ARG A 119 -17.43 -11.57 15.54
C ARG A 119 -18.62 -12.04 14.71
N PHE A 120 -19.17 -11.17 13.86
CA PHE A 120 -20.23 -11.56 12.92
C PHE A 120 -19.73 -12.54 11.85
N ALA A 121 -18.53 -12.33 11.31
CA ALA A 121 -17.89 -13.25 10.37
C ALA A 121 -17.66 -14.64 10.99
N GLU A 122 -17.08 -14.68 12.21
CA GLU A 122 -16.80 -15.90 12.95
C GLU A 122 -18.10 -16.64 13.31
N ALA A 123 -19.14 -15.93 13.78
CA ALA A 123 -20.43 -16.52 14.10
C ALA A 123 -21.16 -17.09 12.87
N ALA A 124 -20.96 -16.48 11.69
CA ALA A 124 -21.51 -16.99 10.44
C ALA A 124 -20.67 -18.12 9.83
N GLY A 125 -19.42 -18.31 10.29
CA GLY A 125 -18.48 -19.27 9.68
C GLY A 125 -18.03 -18.86 8.27
N GLU A 126 -18.14 -17.58 7.93
CA GLU A 126 -17.93 -17.09 6.56
C GLU A 126 -17.17 -15.76 6.56
N GLU A 127 -16.33 -15.54 5.54
CA GLU A 127 -15.73 -14.22 5.30
C GLU A 127 -16.79 -13.23 4.81
N LEU A 128 -16.77 -12.00 5.36
CA LEU A 128 -17.71 -10.94 4.96
C LEU A 128 -17.28 -10.21 3.69
N VAL A 129 -15.97 -10.16 3.44
CA VAL A 129 -15.36 -9.41 2.36
C VAL A 129 -14.05 -10.08 1.95
N ASP A 130 -13.82 -10.20 0.64
CA ASP A 130 -12.60 -10.78 0.08
C ASP A 130 -11.35 -10.01 0.58
N ALA A 131 -10.25 -10.72 0.81
CA ALA A 131 -8.96 -10.10 1.09
C ALA A 131 -8.50 -9.14 -0.02
N PRO A 132 -7.73 -8.07 0.29
CA PRO A 132 -7.31 -7.05 -0.67
C PRO A 132 -6.74 -7.62 -1.98
N ALA A 133 -5.80 -8.56 -1.90
CA ALA A 133 -5.22 -9.16 -3.10
C ALA A 133 -6.29 -9.84 -3.99
N ALA A 134 -7.24 -10.57 -3.39
CA ALA A 134 -8.33 -11.20 -4.15
C ALA A 134 -9.27 -10.16 -4.77
N HIS A 135 -9.65 -9.13 -4.01
CA HIS A 135 -10.52 -8.05 -4.47
C HIS A 135 -9.90 -7.29 -5.65
N PHE A 136 -8.70 -6.74 -5.48
CA PHE A 136 -8.06 -5.91 -6.51
C PHE A 136 -7.60 -6.73 -7.72
N CYS A 137 -7.14 -7.98 -7.55
CA CYS A 137 -6.88 -8.85 -8.71
C CYS A 137 -8.16 -9.19 -9.49
N ALA A 138 -9.31 -9.34 -8.83
CA ALA A 138 -10.58 -9.56 -9.52
C ALA A 138 -11.01 -8.32 -10.33
N MET A 139 -10.80 -7.11 -9.77
CA MET A 139 -11.02 -5.84 -10.48
C MET A 139 -10.07 -5.68 -11.66
N GLU A 140 -8.78 -5.99 -11.48
CA GLU A 140 -7.80 -5.98 -12.56
C GLU A 140 -8.21 -6.94 -13.69
N ARG A 141 -8.61 -8.18 -13.38
CA ARG A 141 -9.09 -9.13 -14.40
C ARG A 141 -10.26 -8.58 -15.20
N ARG A 142 -11.24 -7.96 -14.52
CA ARG A 142 -12.37 -7.29 -15.19
C ARG A 142 -11.92 -6.12 -16.05
N LEU A 143 -10.96 -5.31 -15.59
CA LEU A 143 -10.38 -4.22 -16.36
C LEU A 143 -9.82 -4.71 -17.71
N TYR A 144 -9.13 -5.86 -17.71
CA TYR A 144 -8.61 -6.47 -18.94
C TYR A 144 -9.68 -7.16 -19.79
N ALA A 145 -10.70 -7.78 -19.18
CA ALA A 145 -11.73 -8.51 -19.90
C ALA A 145 -12.81 -7.59 -20.50
N GLU A 146 -13.29 -6.63 -19.71
CA GLU A 146 -14.47 -5.81 -19.98
C GLU A 146 -14.10 -4.38 -20.39
N GLY A 147 -12.86 -3.93 -20.12
CA GLY A 147 -12.41 -2.60 -20.49
C GLY A 147 -12.37 -2.38 -22.02
N GLY A 148 -12.53 -1.14 -22.47
CA GLY A 148 -12.49 -0.79 -23.89
C GLY A 148 -11.17 -1.14 -24.60
N ALA A 149 -11.19 -1.23 -25.94
CA ALA A 149 -10.00 -1.57 -26.73
C ALA A 149 -8.83 -0.58 -26.52
N GLU A 150 -9.15 0.70 -26.39
CA GLU A 150 -8.18 1.78 -26.13
C GLU A 150 -7.50 1.62 -24.76
N LEU A 151 -8.27 1.35 -23.71
CA LEU A 151 -7.73 1.09 -22.37
C LEU A 151 -6.79 -0.12 -22.38
N ARG A 152 -7.18 -1.22 -23.03
CA ARG A 152 -6.30 -2.39 -23.17
C ARG A 152 -5.02 -2.04 -23.93
N ALA A 153 -5.08 -1.19 -24.95
CA ALA A 153 -3.91 -0.71 -25.67
C ALA A 153 -3.01 0.18 -24.79
N ALA A 154 -3.60 1.05 -23.97
CA ALA A 154 -2.87 1.90 -23.02
C ALA A 154 -2.15 1.06 -21.95
N LEU A 155 -2.82 0.06 -21.36
CA LEU A 155 -2.22 -0.90 -20.43
C LEU A 155 -1.03 -1.61 -21.07
N ARG A 156 -1.21 -2.17 -22.28
CA ARG A 156 -0.11 -2.82 -23.01
C ARG A 156 1.05 -1.87 -23.29
N GLY A 157 0.76 -0.67 -23.79
CA GLY A 157 1.77 0.33 -24.12
C GLY A 157 2.59 0.74 -22.90
N PHE A 158 1.91 1.02 -21.79
CA PHE A 158 2.53 1.36 -20.52
C PHE A 158 3.42 0.23 -20.03
N PHE A 159 2.88 -0.99 -19.88
CA PHE A 159 3.66 -2.10 -19.34
C PHE A 159 4.76 -2.56 -20.28
N LYS A 160 4.62 -2.45 -21.60
CA LYS A 160 5.72 -2.73 -22.55
C LYS A 160 6.86 -1.73 -22.38
N GLN A 161 6.54 -0.43 -22.23
CA GLN A 161 7.54 0.60 -21.99
C GLN A 161 8.24 0.42 -20.63
N GLU A 162 7.46 0.06 -19.60
CA GLU A 162 7.95 -0.10 -18.25
C GLU A 162 8.70 -1.43 -18.03
N ALA A 163 8.24 -2.54 -18.63
CA ALA A 163 8.91 -3.84 -18.56
C ALA A 163 10.30 -3.85 -19.21
N GLY A 164 10.54 -2.96 -20.19
CA GLY A 164 11.88 -2.72 -20.73
C GLY A 164 12.87 -2.13 -19.72
N ALA A 165 12.37 -1.58 -18.60
CA ALA A 165 13.21 -1.18 -17.49
C ALA A 165 13.41 -2.36 -16.52
N ALA A 166 14.66 -2.77 -16.30
CA ALA A 166 15.06 -3.88 -15.42
C ALA A 166 14.41 -3.89 -14.02
N ARG A 167 13.88 -2.74 -13.56
CA ARG A 167 13.11 -2.60 -12.32
C ARG A 167 11.82 -3.44 -12.27
N PHE A 168 11.11 -3.64 -13.38
CA PHE A 168 9.82 -4.32 -13.40
C PHE A 168 9.91 -5.85 -13.42
N ALA A 169 11.02 -6.40 -13.94
CA ALA A 169 11.31 -7.83 -13.88
C ALA A 169 11.36 -8.33 -12.42
N HIS A 170 11.94 -7.53 -11.52
CA HIS A 170 11.98 -7.83 -10.08
C HIS A 170 10.66 -7.63 -9.35
N TRP A 171 9.70 -6.91 -9.96
CA TRP A 171 8.35 -6.69 -9.43
C TRP A 171 7.35 -7.73 -9.96
N GLY A 172 7.82 -8.72 -10.74
CA GLY A 172 7.01 -9.83 -11.24
C GLY A 172 6.17 -9.50 -12.47
N PHE A 173 6.47 -8.42 -13.19
CA PHE A 173 5.86 -8.10 -14.49
C PHE A 173 6.70 -8.69 -15.62
N ASP A 174 6.23 -9.79 -16.21
CA ASP A 174 6.79 -10.37 -17.42
C ASP A 174 5.93 -9.97 -18.63
N ALA A 175 6.49 -9.11 -19.48
CA ALA A 175 5.83 -8.68 -20.71
C ALA A 175 5.57 -9.85 -21.68
N VAL A 176 6.41 -10.88 -21.67
CA VAL A 176 6.30 -12.05 -22.55
C VAL A 176 5.13 -12.94 -22.13
N ALA A 177 4.96 -13.18 -20.83
CA ALA A 177 3.80 -13.92 -20.32
C ALA A 177 2.47 -13.17 -20.57
N LEU A 178 2.50 -11.83 -20.49
CA LEU A 178 1.34 -10.99 -20.81
C LEU A 178 0.95 -11.08 -22.29
N GLU A 179 1.94 -11.15 -23.20
CA GLU A 179 1.74 -11.32 -24.65
C GLU A 179 1.29 -12.76 -25.00
N ALA A 180 1.86 -13.78 -24.36
CA ALA A 180 1.53 -15.19 -24.61
C ALA A 180 0.10 -15.57 -24.19
N ALA A 181 -0.37 -15.09 -23.02
CA ALA A 181 -1.74 -15.32 -22.54
C ALA A 181 -2.81 -14.72 -23.48
N GLN A 182 -2.44 -13.78 -24.36
CA GLN A 182 -3.37 -13.02 -25.20
C GLN A 182 -3.35 -13.43 -26.68
N THR A 183 -2.30 -14.09 -27.16
CA THR A 183 -2.19 -14.57 -28.57
C THR A 183 -2.93 -15.89 -28.82
N GLY A 184 -3.56 -16.48 -27.80
CA GLY A 184 -4.34 -17.72 -27.93
C GLY A 184 -3.50 -18.96 -28.24
N ALA A 185 -2.17 -18.84 -28.22
CA ALA A 185 -1.25 -19.97 -28.33
C ALA A 185 -1.18 -20.73 -27.00
N GLY A 186 -2.29 -21.41 -26.63
CA GLY A 186 -2.28 -22.47 -25.61
C GLY A 186 -2.97 -22.21 -24.27
N ALA A 187 -3.66 -21.09 -24.05
CA ALA A 187 -4.46 -20.87 -22.83
C ALA A 187 -5.96 -20.79 -23.16
N SER A 188 -6.76 -21.39 -22.28
CA SER A 188 -8.17 -21.73 -22.51
C SER A 188 -9.05 -20.55 -22.93
N VAL A 189 -10.09 -20.88 -23.71
CA VAL A 189 -11.18 -20.00 -24.15
C VAL A 189 -11.94 -19.48 -22.91
N ARG A 190 -11.44 -18.39 -22.33
CA ARG A 190 -12.10 -17.40 -21.46
C ARG A 190 -10.99 -16.53 -20.88
N GLY A 191 -10.87 -15.29 -21.38
CA GLY A 191 -10.12 -14.11 -20.92
C GLY A 191 -9.47 -14.03 -19.53
N GLU A 192 -8.86 -15.09 -19.02
CA GLU A 192 -8.09 -15.11 -17.79
C GLU A 192 -6.64 -14.83 -18.17
N LEU A 193 -6.17 -13.62 -17.84
CA LEU A 193 -4.75 -13.43 -17.58
C LEU A 193 -4.40 -14.39 -16.44
N GLU A 194 -3.91 -15.59 -16.79
CA GLU A 194 -3.43 -16.54 -15.81
C GLU A 194 -2.45 -15.83 -14.89
N ARG A 195 -2.64 -16.00 -13.58
CA ARG A 195 -1.65 -15.56 -12.60
C ARG A 195 -0.32 -16.20 -12.99
N PRO A 196 0.72 -15.42 -13.26
CA PRO A 196 1.96 -16.04 -13.63
C PRO A 196 2.51 -16.89 -12.47
N PRO A 197 3.06 -18.08 -12.75
CA PRO A 197 3.35 -19.13 -11.77
C PRO A 197 4.42 -18.81 -10.71
N TRP A 198 5.05 -17.63 -10.72
CA TRP A 198 6.14 -17.25 -9.81
C TRP A 198 5.69 -16.66 -8.46
N SER A 199 4.41 -16.77 -8.11
CA SER A 199 3.87 -16.35 -6.81
C SER A 199 4.18 -17.31 -5.66
N ALA A 200 5.39 -17.89 -5.61
CA ALA A 200 5.80 -18.76 -4.52
C ALA A 200 6.84 -18.02 -3.64
N PRO A 201 6.48 -17.59 -2.42
CA PRO A 201 5.14 -17.62 -1.81
C PRO A 201 4.22 -16.48 -2.28
N SER A 202 2.91 -16.70 -2.15
CA SER A 202 1.87 -15.73 -2.51
C SER A 202 2.10 -14.38 -1.81
N ASN A 203 2.30 -13.31 -2.57
CA ASN A 203 2.62 -11.99 -2.05
C ASN A 203 1.45 -11.03 -2.30
N ALA A 204 0.51 -11.02 -1.36
CA ALA A 204 -0.68 -10.18 -1.41
C ALA A 204 -0.38 -8.68 -1.60
N LEU A 205 0.69 -8.15 -1.00
CA LEU A 205 1.04 -6.75 -1.13
C LEU A 205 1.50 -6.40 -2.55
N LEU A 206 2.29 -7.29 -3.17
CA LEU A 206 2.71 -7.16 -4.56
C LEU A 206 1.52 -7.29 -5.54
N ASP A 207 0.59 -8.21 -5.27
CA ASP A 207 -0.66 -8.36 -6.04
C ASP A 207 -1.48 -7.07 -6.04
N VAL A 208 -1.68 -6.47 -4.85
CA VAL A 208 -2.39 -5.18 -4.73
C VAL A 208 -1.64 -4.08 -5.46
N GLN A 209 -0.31 -3.97 -5.29
CA GLN A 209 0.49 -2.95 -5.96
C GLN A 209 0.36 -3.00 -7.47
N ARG A 210 0.39 -4.21 -8.03
CA ARG A 210 0.19 -4.43 -9.45
C ARG A 210 -1.19 -3.97 -9.90
N ALA A 211 -2.25 -4.42 -9.21
CA ALA A 211 -3.60 -4.05 -9.58
C ALA A 211 -3.81 -2.53 -9.53
N LYS A 212 -3.31 -1.85 -8.49
CA LYS A 212 -3.35 -0.38 -8.36
C LYS A 212 -2.55 0.34 -9.45
N LEU A 213 -1.47 -0.26 -9.95
CA LEU A 213 -0.74 0.29 -11.10
C LEU A 213 -1.57 0.20 -12.39
N SER A 214 -2.21 -0.95 -12.65
CA SER A 214 -3.15 -1.10 -13.78
C SER A 214 -4.31 -0.07 -13.69
N GLU A 215 -4.85 0.17 -12.49
CA GLU A 215 -5.87 1.19 -12.26
C GLU A 215 -5.36 2.61 -12.49
N THR A 216 -4.10 2.89 -12.14
CA THR A 216 -3.47 4.19 -12.41
C THR A 216 -3.44 4.47 -13.90
N VAL A 217 -3.09 3.47 -14.72
CA VAL A 217 -3.13 3.58 -16.18
C VAL A 217 -4.55 3.85 -16.66
N ALA A 218 -5.54 3.14 -16.11
CA ALA A 218 -6.94 3.32 -16.51
C ALA A 218 -7.48 4.71 -16.17
N LEU A 219 -7.25 5.17 -14.94
CA LEU A 219 -7.86 6.40 -14.45
C LEU A 219 -7.13 7.66 -14.91
N PHE A 220 -5.81 7.61 -15.07
CA PHE A 220 -5.02 8.78 -15.43
C PHE A 220 -4.60 8.78 -16.89
N PHE A 221 -4.00 7.71 -17.39
CA PHE A 221 -3.43 7.71 -18.74
C PHE A 221 -4.49 7.54 -19.82
N ALA A 222 -5.38 6.55 -19.67
CA ALA A 222 -6.44 6.33 -20.65
C ALA A 222 -7.48 7.48 -20.66
N SER A 223 -7.74 8.10 -19.51
CA SER A 223 -8.66 9.24 -19.38
C SER A 223 -8.06 10.61 -19.77
N GLY A 224 -6.82 10.65 -20.30
CA GLY A 224 -6.19 11.89 -20.74
C GLY A 224 -5.79 12.87 -19.63
N LEU A 225 -5.83 12.44 -18.36
CA LEU A 225 -5.30 13.24 -17.24
C LEU A 225 -3.76 13.16 -17.21
N GLY A 226 -3.15 12.01 -17.45
CA GLY A 226 -1.73 11.74 -17.21
C GLY A 226 -0.80 11.99 -18.39
N ARG A 227 0.12 11.06 -18.66
CA ARG A 227 1.24 11.25 -19.58
C ARG A 227 0.75 11.63 -21.00
N GLY A 228 1.14 12.79 -21.50
CA GLY A 228 0.64 13.38 -22.76
C GLY A 228 -0.74 14.07 -22.67
N GLY A 229 -1.32 14.11 -21.48
CA GLY A 229 -2.64 14.66 -21.15
C GLY A 229 -2.60 16.04 -20.51
N GLU A 230 -3.69 16.43 -19.85
CA GLU A 230 -3.85 17.77 -19.26
C GLU A 230 -2.82 18.09 -18.15
N MET A 231 -2.40 17.08 -17.38
CA MET A 231 -1.38 17.27 -16.33
C MET A 231 0.00 17.57 -16.93
N ASP A 232 0.40 16.91 -18.02
CA ASP A 232 1.68 17.15 -18.68
C ASP A 232 1.70 18.51 -19.38
N LYS A 233 0.59 18.90 -20.03
CA LYS A 233 0.45 20.24 -20.63
C LYS A 233 0.59 21.35 -19.60
N THR A 234 0.06 21.14 -18.40
CA THR A 234 0.17 22.10 -17.28
C THR A 234 1.61 22.19 -16.77
N ALA A 235 2.32 21.07 -16.70
CA ALA A 235 3.75 21.04 -16.35
C ALA A 235 4.61 21.73 -17.42
N ASP A 236 4.31 21.54 -18.70
CA ASP A 236 5.03 22.16 -19.81
C ASP A 236 4.80 23.69 -19.86
N VAL A 237 3.57 24.15 -19.63
CA VAL A 237 3.26 25.59 -19.49
C VAL A 237 4.02 26.18 -18.30
N LEU A 238 4.10 25.46 -17.19
CA LEU A 238 4.83 25.90 -16.01
C LEU A 238 6.34 25.95 -16.26
N ASP A 239 6.91 24.95 -16.94
CA ASP A 239 8.33 24.93 -17.31
C ASP A 239 8.65 26.03 -18.33
N THR A 240 7.75 26.32 -19.27
CA THR A 240 7.84 27.43 -20.22
C THR A 240 7.83 28.79 -19.49
N LEU A 241 6.91 29.00 -18.55
CA LEU A 241 6.88 30.20 -17.70
C LEU A 241 8.15 30.36 -16.84
N LEU A 242 8.77 29.25 -16.42
CA LEU A 242 10.05 29.25 -15.71
C LEU A 242 11.25 29.56 -16.62
N ARG A 243 11.20 29.13 -17.89
CA ARG A 243 12.24 29.38 -18.90
C ARG A 243 12.21 30.80 -19.46
N ASP A 244 11.02 31.32 -19.78
CA ASP A 244 10.83 32.68 -20.33
C ASP A 244 11.15 33.78 -19.31
N GLY A 245 11.21 33.43 -18.01
CA GLY A 245 11.67 34.30 -16.95
C GLY A 245 13.17 34.65 -16.97
N LYS A 246 13.98 34.03 -17.84
CA LYS A 246 15.44 34.26 -17.95
C LYS A 246 15.81 35.50 -18.78
N GLY A 247 14.88 36.13 -19.48
CA GLY A 247 15.18 37.22 -20.44
C GLY A 247 15.10 38.67 -19.95
N GLY A 248 14.59 38.96 -18.74
CA GLY A 248 14.31 40.34 -18.32
C GLY A 248 14.90 40.74 -16.97
N LYS A 249 15.87 41.67 -16.97
CA LYS A 249 16.27 42.43 -15.78
C LYS A 249 15.09 43.31 -15.33
N VAL A 250 14.17 42.76 -14.54
CA VAL A 250 13.08 43.55 -13.93
C VAL A 250 13.34 43.64 -12.42
N GLN A 251 13.81 44.81 -11.99
CA GLN A 251 13.96 45.18 -10.59
C GLN A 251 12.57 45.27 -9.92
N GLY A 252 12.34 44.48 -8.87
CA GLY A 252 11.16 44.59 -8.02
C GLY A 252 11.10 43.47 -6.98
N LYS A 253 11.29 43.79 -5.70
CA LYS A 253 11.28 42.83 -4.58
C LYS A 253 10.01 41.96 -4.52
N GLY A 254 8.85 42.48 -4.97
CA GLY A 254 7.58 41.73 -5.03
C GLY A 254 7.54 40.60 -6.07
N LYS A 255 8.15 40.79 -7.25
CA LYS A 255 8.20 39.75 -8.30
C LYS A 255 9.12 38.58 -7.95
N ARG A 256 10.13 38.82 -7.11
CA ARG A 256 11.07 37.78 -6.65
C ARG A 256 10.41 36.82 -5.65
N GLY A 257 9.53 37.32 -4.79
CA GLY A 257 8.69 36.50 -3.91
C GLY A 257 7.65 35.67 -4.66
N ALA A 258 7.00 36.26 -5.68
CA ALA A 258 6.08 35.55 -6.56
C ALA A 258 6.78 34.44 -7.36
N ARG A 259 8.00 34.70 -7.89
CA ARG A 259 8.83 33.67 -8.56
C ARG A 259 9.25 32.56 -7.62
N ARG A 260 9.60 32.86 -6.37
CA ARG A 260 9.92 31.84 -5.36
C ARG A 260 8.70 30.97 -5.08
N LYS A 261 7.54 31.57 -4.80
CA LYS A 261 6.29 30.82 -4.60
C LYS A 261 5.87 30.01 -5.83
N ALA A 262 6.03 30.54 -7.04
CA ALA A 262 5.75 29.82 -8.27
C ALA A 262 6.72 28.64 -8.48
N ARG A 263 8.01 28.81 -8.14
CA ARG A 263 9.00 27.73 -8.19
C ARG A 263 8.79 26.69 -7.07
N GLU A 264 8.29 27.11 -5.92
CA GLU A 264 7.96 26.25 -4.77
C GLU A 264 6.64 25.48 -5.01
N ALA A 265 5.68 26.10 -5.70
CA ALA A 265 4.48 25.45 -6.22
C ALA A 265 4.80 24.50 -7.39
N ALA A 266 5.68 24.89 -8.31
CA ALA A 266 6.21 24.04 -9.38
C ALA A 266 7.12 22.91 -8.87
N SER A 267 7.72 23.11 -7.69
CA SER A 267 8.50 22.10 -6.98
C SER A 267 7.62 21.05 -6.31
N ARG A 268 6.29 21.20 -6.29
CA ARG A 268 5.39 20.08 -5.95
C ARG A 268 5.45 19.09 -7.11
N ARG A 269 6.20 18.01 -6.92
CA ARG A 269 6.68 17.09 -7.97
C ARG A 269 5.59 16.21 -8.61
N ALA A 270 4.34 16.32 -8.18
CA ALA A 270 3.19 15.62 -8.77
C ALA A 270 1.93 16.50 -8.73
N PHE A 271 1.03 16.30 -9.69
CA PHE A 271 -0.31 16.90 -9.67
C PHE A 271 -1.05 16.47 -8.39
N PRO A 272 -1.76 17.38 -7.67
CA PRO A 272 -2.34 17.07 -6.36
C PRO A 272 -3.25 15.84 -6.34
N LEU A 273 -4.09 15.64 -7.38
CA LEU A 273 -4.94 14.44 -7.45
C LEU A 273 -4.12 13.15 -7.60
N LEU A 274 -3.04 13.19 -8.39
CA LEU A 274 -2.15 12.05 -8.59
C LEU A 274 -1.36 11.74 -7.30
N GLU A 275 -0.96 12.77 -6.56
CA GLU A 275 -0.35 12.61 -5.23
C GLU A 275 -1.31 11.90 -4.27
N ARG A 276 -2.53 12.43 -4.10
CA ARG A 276 -3.55 11.78 -3.25
C ARG A 276 -3.89 10.36 -3.71
N TRP A 277 -3.97 10.12 -5.02
CA TRP A 277 -4.20 8.78 -5.56
C TRP A 277 -3.06 7.83 -5.16
N ARG A 278 -1.80 8.24 -5.34
CA ARG A 278 -0.62 7.43 -4.97
C ARG A 278 -0.59 7.13 -3.47
N ASP A 279 -0.94 8.10 -2.64
CA ASP A 279 -1.05 7.92 -1.18
C ASP A 279 -2.18 6.94 -0.85
N SER A 280 -3.35 7.08 -1.47
CA SER A 280 -4.47 6.15 -1.28
C SER A 280 -4.15 4.71 -1.71
N CYS A 281 -3.29 4.53 -2.71
CA CYS A 281 -2.82 3.20 -3.11
C CYS A 281 -1.91 2.57 -2.06
N ARG A 282 -1.23 3.37 -1.24
CA ARG A 282 -0.20 2.93 -0.29
C ARG A 282 -0.75 2.74 1.11
N ASP A 283 -1.55 3.68 1.60
CA ASP A 283 -1.85 3.83 3.03
C ASP A 283 -2.42 2.55 3.63
N TRP A 284 -3.51 2.04 3.07
CA TRP A 284 -4.15 0.83 3.58
C TRP A 284 -3.31 -0.43 3.40
N PRO A 285 -2.72 -0.71 2.22
CA PRO A 285 -1.81 -1.84 2.08
C PRO A 285 -0.62 -1.79 3.06
N ALA A 286 -0.05 -0.61 3.32
CA ALA A 286 1.03 -0.45 4.29
C ALA A 286 0.57 -0.80 5.70
N ARG A 287 -0.62 -0.31 6.11
CA ARG A 287 -1.22 -0.59 7.42
C ARG A 287 -1.57 -2.08 7.60
N LEU A 288 -2.09 -2.74 6.57
CA LEU A 288 -2.55 -4.14 6.65
C LEU A 288 -1.42 -5.16 6.48
N TYR A 289 -0.33 -4.80 5.78
CA TYR A 289 0.76 -5.70 5.43
C TYR A 289 2.12 -5.14 5.91
N ALA A 290 2.77 -4.30 5.12
CA ALA A 290 4.07 -3.72 5.43
C ALA A 290 4.31 -2.44 4.61
N PHE A 291 5.12 -1.51 5.12
CA PHE A 291 5.42 -0.24 4.45
C PHE A 291 6.36 -0.36 3.24
N ALA A 292 7.13 -1.44 3.16
CA ALA A 292 7.94 -1.80 2.00
C ALA A 292 7.51 -3.17 1.47
N THR A 293 7.34 -3.27 0.15
CA THR A 293 6.87 -4.51 -0.49
C THR A 293 8.01 -5.52 -0.62
N PRO A 294 7.91 -6.71 0.00
CA PRO A 294 8.88 -7.77 -0.23
C PRO A 294 8.78 -8.29 -1.68
N THR A 295 9.88 -8.84 -2.19
CA THR A 295 9.91 -9.54 -3.49
C THR A 295 10.60 -10.88 -3.33
N ALA A 296 10.38 -11.82 -4.25
CA ALA A 296 11.11 -13.09 -4.24
C ALA A 296 12.64 -12.87 -4.22
N ALA A 297 13.14 -11.90 -4.99
CA ALA A 297 14.55 -11.53 -5.00
C ALA A 297 15.04 -11.04 -3.62
N ALA A 298 14.25 -10.24 -2.92
CA ALA A 298 14.59 -9.75 -1.59
C ALA A 298 14.55 -10.87 -0.53
N LEU A 299 13.52 -11.73 -0.58
CA LEU A 299 13.39 -12.88 0.32
C LEU A 299 14.55 -13.88 0.12
N ASN A 300 14.91 -14.19 -1.13
CA ASN A 300 16.05 -15.05 -1.46
C ASN A 300 17.37 -14.41 -1.00
N ALA A 301 17.56 -13.10 -1.27
CA ALA A 301 18.74 -12.39 -0.82
C ALA A 301 18.90 -12.42 0.71
N LEU A 302 17.80 -12.36 1.47
CA LEU A 302 17.82 -12.53 2.93
C LEU A 302 18.09 -13.97 3.36
N ALA A 303 17.48 -14.95 2.69
CA ALA A 303 17.66 -16.37 2.99
C ALA A 303 19.12 -16.83 2.79
N ASP A 304 19.82 -16.22 1.84
CA ASP A 304 21.22 -16.50 1.51
C ASP A 304 22.21 -15.62 2.31
N PHE A 305 21.72 -14.70 3.15
CA PHE A 305 22.55 -13.71 3.82
C PHE A 305 22.85 -14.06 5.27
N GLY A 306 24.13 -13.96 5.63
CA GLY A 306 24.63 -14.33 6.95
C GLY A 306 25.00 -15.80 7.07
N SER A 307 25.53 -16.18 8.24
CA SER A 307 26.02 -17.55 8.50
C SER A 307 24.93 -18.51 9.00
N LYS A 308 23.77 -17.99 9.41
CA LYS A 308 22.61 -18.75 9.88
C LYS A 308 21.37 -18.32 9.10
N ARG A 309 20.48 -19.26 8.79
CA ARG A 309 19.14 -18.98 8.24
C ARG A 309 18.17 -18.45 9.32
N LEU A 310 18.67 -17.64 10.25
CA LEU A 310 17.91 -17.01 11.32
C LEU A 310 17.93 -15.50 11.12
N VAL A 311 16.73 -14.92 10.99
CA VAL A 311 16.51 -13.48 10.86
C VAL A 311 15.77 -12.97 12.09
N ALA A 312 16.29 -11.93 12.73
CA ALA A 312 15.58 -11.20 13.78
C ALA A 312 14.93 -9.96 13.18
N ASP A 313 13.61 -10.00 12.96
CA ASP A 313 12.80 -8.91 12.41
C ASP A 313 12.36 -7.99 13.55
N VAL A 314 13.01 -6.83 13.69
CA VAL A 314 12.79 -5.88 14.79
C VAL A 314 11.95 -4.70 14.31
N GLY A 315 10.83 -4.45 15.01
CA GLY A 315 9.80 -3.54 14.51
C GLY A 315 8.95 -4.21 13.43
N ALA A 316 8.65 -5.50 13.60
CA ALA A 316 8.02 -6.33 12.59
C ALA A 316 6.58 -5.92 12.26
N GLY A 317 5.93 -5.08 13.09
CA GLY A 317 4.55 -4.65 12.90
C GLY A 317 3.60 -5.83 12.85
N THR A 318 2.96 -6.05 11.69
CA THR A 318 2.08 -7.19 11.45
C THR A 318 2.82 -8.53 11.24
N GLY A 319 4.16 -8.50 11.13
CA GLY A 319 4.99 -9.66 10.82
C GLY A 319 4.88 -10.15 9.37
N TYR A 320 4.49 -9.29 8.42
CA TYR A 320 4.30 -9.70 7.02
C TYR A 320 5.59 -10.22 6.36
N TRP A 321 6.72 -9.53 6.56
CA TRP A 321 8.03 -10.01 6.09
C TRP A 321 8.40 -11.35 6.72
N ALA A 322 8.28 -11.47 8.04
CA ALA A 322 8.49 -12.72 8.75
C ALA A 322 7.63 -13.88 8.24
N ALA A 323 6.35 -13.64 7.94
CA ALA A 323 5.45 -14.66 7.40
C ALA A 323 5.92 -15.18 6.02
N LEU A 324 6.38 -14.29 5.15
CA LEU A 324 6.88 -14.67 3.82
C LEU A 324 8.26 -15.34 3.88
N LEU A 325 9.17 -14.86 4.74
CA LEU A 325 10.46 -15.49 4.98
C LEU A 325 10.31 -16.90 5.55
N ARG A 326 9.39 -17.12 6.51
CA ARG A 326 9.08 -18.46 7.03
C ARG A 326 8.54 -19.40 5.95
N LYS A 327 7.69 -18.90 5.05
CA LYS A 327 7.24 -19.67 3.87
C LYS A 327 8.39 -20.00 2.91
N ALA A 328 9.42 -19.16 2.86
CA ALA A 328 10.67 -19.41 2.12
C ALA A 328 11.68 -20.29 2.88
N GLY A 329 11.30 -20.86 4.04
CA GLY A 329 12.14 -21.76 4.82
C GLY A 329 13.22 -21.04 5.65
N VAL A 330 13.05 -19.75 5.92
CA VAL A 330 13.92 -18.97 6.81
C VAL A 330 13.33 -18.98 8.22
N GLU A 331 14.16 -19.26 9.23
CA GLU A 331 13.76 -19.09 10.62
C GLU A 331 13.72 -17.60 10.94
N VAL A 332 12.61 -17.14 11.51
CA VAL A 332 12.44 -15.71 11.82
C VAL A 332 11.92 -15.54 13.22
N ASP A 333 12.64 -14.77 14.04
CA ASP A 333 12.13 -14.22 15.29
C ASP A 333 11.58 -12.81 15.02
N ALA A 334 10.26 -12.67 15.04
CA ALA A 334 9.60 -11.41 14.73
C ALA A 334 9.21 -10.71 16.02
N THR A 335 9.66 -9.48 16.20
CA THR A 335 9.49 -8.71 17.43
C THR A 335 9.00 -7.31 17.13
N ASP A 336 8.13 -6.79 17.99
CA ASP A 336 7.64 -5.42 17.93
C ASP A 336 7.34 -4.95 19.35
N CYS A 337 7.54 -3.67 19.67
CA CYS A 337 7.26 -3.15 21.01
C CYS A 337 5.75 -3.05 21.30
N ALA A 338 4.92 -3.00 20.26
CA ALA A 338 3.46 -2.95 20.33
C ALA A 338 2.81 -3.70 19.15
N PRO A 339 2.88 -5.05 19.11
CA PRO A 339 2.25 -5.83 18.03
C PRO A 339 0.75 -5.53 17.89
N PRO A 340 0.19 -5.43 16.66
CA PRO A 340 -1.17 -4.96 16.44
C PRO A 340 -2.27 -5.95 16.88
N ASP A 341 -1.95 -7.24 17.06
CA ASP A 341 -2.90 -8.26 17.51
C ASP A 341 -3.01 -8.41 19.04
N ARG A 342 -2.35 -7.53 19.82
CA ARG A 342 -2.38 -7.54 21.28
C ARG A 342 -2.71 -6.16 21.85
N ALA A 343 -3.64 -6.13 22.80
CA ALA A 343 -3.83 -4.97 23.65
C ALA A 343 -2.60 -4.83 24.57
N ASN A 344 -1.76 -3.81 24.35
CA ASN A 344 -0.52 -3.69 25.09
C ASN A 344 -0.74 -2.91 26.39
N LYS A 345 -0.72 -3.61 27.54
CA LYS A 345 -0.77 -2.98 28.87
C LYS A 345 0.59 -2.40 29.31
N HIS A 346 1.66 -2.69 28.57
CA HIS A 346 3.03 -2.28 28.87
C HIS A 346 3.65 -1.55 27.67
N ALA A 347 2.88 -0.59 27.13
CA ALA A 347 3.34 0.36 26.13
C ALA A 347 4.62 1.07 26.61
N GLY A 348 5.79 0.63 26.12
CA GLY A 348 7.03 1.39 26.20
C GLY A 348 6.99 2.61 25.29
N ALA A 349 8.06 3.41 25.27
CA ALA A 349 8.23 4.51 24.32
C ALA A 349 8.05 3.99 22.87
N GLY A 350 6.91 4.33 22.24
CA GLY A 350 6.50 3.81 20.93
C GLY A 350 5.03 3.36 20.84
N ALA A 351 4.35 3.16 21.97
CA ALA A 351 2.90 2.98 21.99
C ALA A 351 2.21 4.26 22.48
N HIS A 352 1.26 4.77 21.69
CA HIS A 352 0.43 5.91 22.06
C HIS A 352 -0.52 5.58 23.22
N VAL A 353 -1.10 6.62 23.80
CA VAL A 353 -2.08 6.63 24.92
C VAL A 353 -3.24 5.61 24.76
N SER A 354 -3.49 5.13 23.54
CA SER A 354 -4.54 4.15 23.21
C SER A 354 -4.13 2.67 23.35
N GLY A 355 -2.85 2.35 23.61
CA GLY A 355 -2.37 0.96 23.75
C GLY A 355 -2.40 0.13 22.45
N ARG A 356 -2.53 0.79 21.29
CA ARG A 356 -2.55 0.18 19.94
C ARG A 356 -1.30 0.54 19.15
N ASN A 357 -0.95 -0.28 18.16
CA ASN A 357 0.14 0.01 17.23
C ASN A 357 -0.19 1.27 16.41
N GLU A 358 0.71 2.26 16.40
CA GLU A 358 0.51 3.54 15.69
C GLU A 358 0.34 3.37 14.17
N TYR A 359 1.12 2.47 13.60
CA TYR A 359 1.21 2.27 12.17
C TYR A 359 0.17 1.27 11.66
N HIS A 360 -0.08 0.20 12.42
CA HIS A 360 -0.91 -0.93 11.99
C HIS A 360 -2.27 -1.01 12.72
N GLY A 361 -2.52 -0.16 13.72
CA GLY A 361 -3.76 -0.17 14.49
C GLY A 361 -3.98 -1.52 15.19
N ALA A 362 -5.14 -2.12 14.93
CA ALA A 362 -5.55 -3.45 15.39
C ALA A 362 -5.56 -4.49 14.24
N SER A 363 -4.74 -4.25 13.19
CA SER A 363 -4.64 -5.16 12.05
C SER A 363 -4.22 -6.56 12.49
N ARG A 364 -4.75 -7.57 11.80
CA ARG A 364 -4.35 -8.96 12.02
C ARG A 364 -2.88 -9.16 11.68
N CYS A 365 -2.13 -9.80 12.57
CA CYS A 365 -0.77 -10.25 12.29
C CYS A 365 -0.75 -11.42 11.28
N HIS A 366 0.24 -11.42 10.38
CA HIS A 366 0.48 -12.50 9.40
C HIS A 366 1.39 -13.60 9.94
N ALA A 367 2.06 -13.31 11.06
CA ALA A 367 2.97 -14.19 11.77
C ALA A 367 2.84 -13.93 13.27
N LYS A 368 3.24 -14.89 14.12
CA LYS A 368 3.45 -14.61 15.54
C LYS A 368 4.55 -13.54 15.69
N VAL A 369 4.19 -12.41 16.29
CA VAL A 369 5.09 -11.30 16.65
C VAL A 369 5.16 -11.21 18.17
N LEU A 370 6.37 -11.21 18.73
CA LEU A 370 6.59 -11.14 20.16
C LEU A 370 6.64 -9.68 20.62
N PRO A 371 5.99 -9.33 21.76
CA PRO A 371 6.04 -7.99 22.33
C PRO A 371 7.40 -7.76 23.01
N VAL A 372 8.41 -7.35 22.25
CA VAL A 372 9.79 -7.19 22.72
C VAL A 372 10.30 -5.83 22.27
N ALA A 373 10.89 -5.07 23.20
CA ALA A 373 11.49 -3.79 22.90
C ALA A 373 12.72 -3.96 21.98
N ALA A 374 12.97 -2.95 21.15
CA ALA A 374 14.01 -2.98 20.13
C ALA A 374 15.42 -3.29 20.69
N GLU A 375 15.74 -2.77 21.89
CA GLU A 375 17.01 -3.02 22.57
C GLU A 375 17.24 -4.52 22.86
N GLU A 376 16.27 -5.15 23.51
CA GLU A 376 16.32 -6.56 23.89
C GLU A 376 16.27 -7.46 22.64
N ALA A 377 15.47 -7.10 21.64
CA ALA A 377 15.43 -7.83 20.38
C ALA A 377 16.78 -7.78 19.65
N GLY A 378 17.41 -6.60 19.59
CA GLY A 378 18.75 -6.43 19.02
C GLY A 378 19.80 -7.25 19.75
N LYS A 379 19.79 -7.21 21.09
CA LYS A 379 20.70 -8.01 21.93
C LYS A 379 20.56 -9.52 21.66
N ARG A 380 19.34 -10.06 21.71
CA ARG A 380 19.06 -11.49 21.43
C ARG A 380 19.53 -11.90 20.05
N ALA A 381 19.32 -11.05 19.04
CA ALA A 381 19.78 -11.30 17.68
C ALA A 381 21.31 -11.45 17.61
N GLY A 382 22.04 -10.61 18.34
CA GLY A 382 23.51 -10.64 18.39
C GLY A 382 24.02 -11.90 19.08
N GLU A 383 23.46 -12.22 20.24
CA GLU A 383 23.79 -13.45 21.01
C GLU A 383 23.51 -14.72 20.20
N ALA A 384 22.41 -14.72 19.44
CA ALA A 384 22.04 -15.82 18.56
C ALA A 384 22.91 -15.89 17.28
N GLY A 385 23.70 -14.86 16.96
CA GLY A 385 24.40 -14.73 15.69
C GLY A 385 23.45 -14.70 14.48
N ALA A 386 22.24 -14.17 14.67
CA ALA A 386 21.23 -13.99 13.64
C ALA A 386 21.57 -12.81 12.72
N THR A 387 20.98 -12.76 11.53
CA THR A 387 20.91 -11.53 10.74
C THR A 387 19.87 -10.59 11.37
N LEU A 388 20.26 -9.37 11.75
CA LEU A 388 19.32 -8.34 12.21
C LEU A 388 18.60 -7.73 11.01
N LEU A 389 17.29 -7.85 10.93
CA LEU A 389 16.44 -7.19 9.94
C LEU A 389 15.76 -5.97 10.57
N LEU A 390 16.06 -4.79 10.04
CA LEU A 390 15.37 -3.54 10.33
C LEU A 390 14.53 -3.16 9.12
N CYS A 391 13.21 -3.36 9.21
CA CYS A 391 12.28 -3.03 8.13
C CYS A 391 11.49 -1.77 8.46
N TYR A 392 11.69 -0.71 7.67
CA TYR A 392 10.98 0.56 7.78
C TYR A 392 11.02 1.11 9.21
N ALA A 393 12.22 1.23 9.78
CA ALA A 393 12.37 1.86 11.09
C ALA A 393 11.71 3.26 11.08
N PRO A 394 10.93 3.65 12.10
CA PRO A 394 10.26 4.95 12.09
C PRO A 394 11.26 6.12 12.01
N PRO A 395 10.97 7.19 11.27
CA PRO A 395 11.88 8.33 11.11
C PRO A 395 12.01 9.19 12.38
N ASP A 396 11.00 9.16 13.26
CA ASP A 396 10.92 9.96 14.48
C ASP A 396 11.18 9.11 15.76
N SER A 397 11.84 7.96 15.61
CA SER A 397 12.15 7.05 16.71
C SER A 397 13.60 6.56 16.64
N ASP A 398 14.24 6.41 17.80
CA ASP A 398 15.57 5.82 17.95
C ASP A 398 15.56 4.28 17.93
N MET A 399 14.41 3.66 17.64
CA MET A 399 14.22 2.20 17.62
C MET A 399 15.31 1.48 16.83
N GLY A 400 15.64 1.98 15.63
CA GLY A 400 16.65 1.36 14.77
C GLY A 400 18.05 1.48 15.37
N GLU A 401 18.39 2.61 15.96
CA GLU A 401 19.68 2.88 16.59
C GLU A 401 19.90 2.05 17.84
N VAL A 402 18.87 1.91 18.66
CA VAL A 402 18.90 1.13 19.90
C VAL A 402 19.03 -0.35 19.58
N ALA A 403 18.22 -0.87 18.64
CA ALA A 403 18.36 -2.25 18.15
C ALA A 403 19.77 -2.53 17.60
N LEU A 404 20.28 -1.63 16.74
CA LEU A 404 21.60 -1.77 16.15
C LEU A 404 22.72 -1.74 17.19
N ALA A 405 22.65 -0.82 18.16
CA ALA A 405 23.67 -0.68 19.20
C ALA A 405 23.77 -1.95 20.05
N SER A 406 22.63 -2.45 20.55
CA SER A 406 22.59 -3.67 21.37
C SER A 406 22.98 -4.92 20.58
N TYR A 407 22.60 -4.98 19.30
CA TYR A 407 23.03 -6.05 18.38
C TYR A 407 24.55 -6.08 18.20
N VAL A 408 25.18 -4.93 17.96
CA VAL A 408 26.63 -4.80 17.80
C VAL A 408 27.36 -5.14 19.10
N ALA A 409 26.85 -4.68 20.24
CA ALA A 409 27.41 -4.96 21.56
C ALA A 409 27.36 -6.46 21.90
N ALA A 410 26.32 -7.16 21.47
CA ALA A 410 26.15 -8.61 21.60
C ALA A 410 26.93 -9.42 20.55
N GLY A 411 27.79 -8.80 19.74
CA GLY A 411 28.64 -9.49 18.77
C GLY A 411 28.03 -9.70 17.38
N GLY A 412 26.90 -9.05 17.08
CA GLY A 412 26.23 -9.09 15.79
C GLY A 412 27.13 -8.67 14.61
N GLN A 413 26.92 -9.30 13.45
CA GLN A 413 27.80 -9.19 12.26
C GLN A 413 27.07 -8.86 10.95
N HIS A 414 25.83 -9.31 10.80
CA HIS A 414 25.05 -9.20 9.56
C HIS A 414 23.79 -8.36 9.81
N LEU A 415 23.58 -7.34 9.01
CA LEU A 415 22.41 -6.48 9.09
C LEU A 415 21.74 -6.37 7.73
N ALA A 416 20.42 -6.52 7.71
CA ALA A 416 19.56 -6.21 6.60
C ALA A 416 18.72 -4.98 6.95
N HIS A 417 18.78 -3.95 6.11
CA HIS A 417 17.96 -2.76 6.25
C HIS A 417 17.01 -2.68 5.05
N VAL A 418 15.70 -2.63 5.32
CA VAL A 418 14.65 -2.40 4.33
C VAL A 418 14.12 -0.98 4.53
N GLY A 419 14.35 -0.10 3.57
CA GLY A 419 13.94 1.29 3.65
C GLY A 419 14.70 2.17 2.64
N GLU A 420 14.63 3.47 2.85
CA GLU A 420 15.27 4.49 2.05
C GLU A 420 16.64 4.87 2.65
N ALA A 421 17.66 5.04 1.80
CA ALA A 421 18.98 5.50 2.27
C ALA A 421 18.97 6.97 2.75
N CYS A 422 17.97 7.72 2.28
CA CYS A 422 17.61 9.08 2.68
C CYS A 422 16.12 9.24 2.35
N GLY A 423 15.28 9.51 3.33
CA GLY A 423 13.83 9.53 3.14
C GLY A 423 13.04 9.41 4.43
N LEU A 424 11.93 8.68 4.39
CA LEU A 424 10.96 8.53 5.47
C LEU A 424 11.21 7.31 6.39
N THR A 425 12.42 6.72 6.32
CA THR A 425 12.77 5.52 7.10
C THR A 425 14.08 5.70 7.85
N GLY A 426 14.02 5.39 9.14
CA GLY A 426 15.13 5.54 10.06
C GLY A 426 15.53 7.01 10.25
N THR A 427 16.40 7.24 11.22
CA THR A 427 16.94 8.57 11.46
C THR A 427 18.24 8.79 10.67
N PRO A 428 18.68 10.04 10.50
CA PRO A 428 20.03 10.33 10.03
C PRO A 428 21.14 9.67 10.87
N ALA A 429 20.91 9.47 12.18
CA ALA A 429 21.88 8.85 13.08
C ALA A 429 22.02 7.34 12.82
N LEU A 430 20.92 6.64 12.54
CA LEU A 430 20.96 5.25 12.09
C LEU A 430 21.79 5.11 10.80
N ALA A 431 21.53 5.98 9.81
CA ALA A 431 22.26 5.97 8.55
C ALA A 431 23.76 6.24 8.74
N ALA A 432 24.15 7.13 9.66
CA ALA A 432 25.54 7.39 9.99
C ALA A 432 26.21 6.14 10.60
N LYS A 433 25.58 5.53 11.61
CA LYS A 433 26.06 4.30 12.27
C LYS A 433 26.30 3.15 11.28
N LEU A 434 25.40 2.97 10.31
CA LEU A 434 25.56 1.96 9.26
C LEU A 434 26.78 2.22 8.38
N ARG A 435 26.98 3.46 7.93
CA ARG A 435 28.11 3.82 7.05
C ARG A 435 29.46 3.69 7.76
N GLU A 436 29.51 4.04 9.04
CA GLU A 436 30.70 3.97 9.88
C GLU A 436 31.07 2.53 10.23
N GLY A 437 30.11 1.76 10.79
CA GLY A 437 30.38 0.43 11.35
C GLY A 437 30.29 -0.74 10.36
N PHE A 438 29.70 -0.55 9.18
CA PHE A 438 29.40 -1.64 8.25
C PHE A 438 29.86 -1.34 6.81
N VAL A 439 29.99 -2.42 6.03
CA VAL A 439 30.21 -2.40 4.59
C VAL A 439 28.94 -2.90 3.90
N LEU A 440 28.41 -2.11 2.97
CA LEU A 440 27.32 -2.52 2.10
C LEU A 440 27.81 -3.61 1.13
N GLU A 441 27.19 -4.78 1.19
CA GLU A 441 27.54 -5.91 0.30
C GLU A 441 26.58 -6.01 -0.89
N ARG A 442 25.30 -5.72 -0.68
CA ARG A 442 24.26 -5.90 -1.70
C ARG A 442 23.11 -4.93 -1.53
N THR A 443 22.56 -4.52 -2.65
CA THR A 443 21.28 -3.77 -2.71
C THR A 443 20.32 -4.51 -3.62
N VAL A 444 19.09 -4.72 -3.15
CA VAL A 444 17.97 -5.24 -3.94
C VAL A 444 16.90 -4.16 -3.99
N GLN A 445 16.56 -3.72 -5.20
CA GLN A 445 15.50 -2.73 -5.40
C GLN A 445 14.14 -3.33 -5.07
N LEU A 446 13.32 -2.58 -4.32
CA LEU A 446 11.96 -2.98 -3.98
C LEU A 446 10.93 -2.21 -4.82
N PRO A 447 9.71 -2.73 -4.93
CA PRO A 447 8.57 -2.00 -5.46
C PRO A 447 8.32 -0.69 -4.71
N GLN A 448 8.09 0.37 -5.48
CA GLN A 448 7.84 1.70 -4.93
C GLN A 448 6.36 2.02 -4.89
N TRP A 449 5.91 2.54 -3.76
CA TRP A 449 4.58 3.08 -3.58
C TRP A 449 4.67 4.59 -3.65
N GLY A 450 4.08 5.18 -4.68
CA GLY A 450 4.15 6.62 -4.79
C GLY A 450 5.59 7.09 -4.92
N ASN A 451 6.00 8.00 -4.02
CA ASN A 451 7.28 8.68 -4.02
C ASN A 451 8.37 8.00 -3.17
N THR A 452 8.14 6.77 -2.68
CA THR A 452 9.16 6.04 -1.91
C THR A 452 10.36 5.64 -2.77
N ALA A 453 11.50 5.42 -2.12
CA ALA A 453 12.71 4.85 -2.69
C ALA A 453 13.25 3.66 -1.87
N ASN A 454 12.35 2.77 -1.45
CA ASN A 454 12.65 1.60 -0.63
C ASN A 454 13.60 0.62 -1.34
N ALA A 455 14.62 0.16 -0.64
CA ALA A 455 15.47 -0.94 -1.06
C ALA A 455 15.75 -1.87 0.13
N LEU A 456 16.04 -3.14 -0.16
CA LEU A 456 16.72 -4.01 0.79
C LEU A 456 18.23 -3.78 0.60
N THR A 457 18.93 -3.49 1.69
CA THR A 457 20.38 -3.31 1.73
C THR A 457 20.97 -4.28 2.74
N LEU A 458 22.01 -5.02 2.34
CA LEU A 458 22.66 -6.04 3.14
C LEU A 458 24.05 -5.57 3.53
N TRP A 459 24.33 -5.57 4.83
CA TRP A 459 25.48 -4.93 5.45
C TRP A 459 26.24 -5.92 6.32
N ARG A 460 27.55 -6.00 6.13
CA ARG A 460 28.45 -6.78 7.00
C ARG A 460 29.27 -5.84 7.86
N ARG A 461 29.38 -6.15 9.15
CA ARG A 461 30.17 -5.37 10.10
C ARG A 461 31.63 -5.31 9.63
N ARG A 462 32.25 -4.13 9.72
CA ARG A 462 33.69 -3.98 9.49
C ARG A 462 34.42 -4.79 10.56
N ARG A 463 35.39 -5.60 10.16
CA ARG A 463 36.34 -6.15 11.12
C ARG A 463 37.18 -4.98 11.63
N GLU A 464 37.33 -4.89 12.95
CA GLU A 464 38.39 -4.04 13.52
C GLU A 464 39.71 -4.57 12.93
N GLY A 465 40.45 -3.68 12.30
CA GLY A 465 41.73 -3.97 11.66
C GLY A 465 42.86 -4.11 12.65
#